data_AF-A0A932VZ42-F1
#
_entry.id   AF-A0A932VZ42-F1
#
_cell.length_a   1.000
_cell.length_b   1.000
_cell.length_c   1.000
_cell.angle_alpha   90.00
_cell.angle_beta   90.00
_cell.angle_gamma   90.00
#
_symmetry.space_group_name_H-M   'P 1'
#
loop_
_entity.id
_entity.type
_entity.pdbx_description
1 polymer ?
#
loop_
_entity_poly.entity_id
_entity_poly.type
_entity_poly.pdbx_seq_one_letter_code
_entity_poly.pdbx_strand_id
1 'polypeptide(L)'
;MRILLILDKGNNSGDNFAQLKEDGDWVGSLTLSHYKDLQDKPRSEYAGQHGTRRYYTESRPVMGVPCFLVLTYQERRARKQERTLVRGVEKLKEQIGQRWKGYIKAPTTVPKGIHTLLV
;
A
#
# COMPACT_ATOMS: atom_id res chain seq x y z
N MET A 1 -19.62 20.63 -5.72
CA MET A 1 -18.62 19.54 -5.80
C MET A 1 -18.57 18.92 -4.42
N ARG A 2 -19.00 17.67 -4.24
CA ARG A 2 -19.05 17.01 -2.93
C ARG A 2 -17.82 16.12 -2.75
N ILE A 3 -17.17 16.12 -1.59
CA ILE A 3 -15.89 15.45 -1.29
C ILE A 3 -16.15 14.40 -0.14
N LEU A 4 -15.43 13.26 -0.01
CA LEU A 4 -15.66 12.20 1.04
C LEU A 4 -14.44 11.93 1.99
N LEU A 5 -14.59 11.99 3.34
CA LEU A 5 -13.59 11.94 4.45
C LEU A 5 -13.77 10.67 5.21
N ILE A 6 -12.68 9.94 5.28
CA ILE A 6 -12.48 8.94 6.29
C ILE A 6 -10.99 8.92 6.56
N LEU A 7 -10.57 9.56 7.65
CA LEU A 7 -9.23 9.42 8.20
C LEU A 7 -9.15 8.14 9.01
N ASP A 8 -9.21 7.00 8.33
CA ASP A 8 -8.83 5.72 8.93
C ASP A 8 -7.87 4.95 8.01
N LYS A 9 -6.71 4.61 8.57
CA LYS A 9 -5.71 3.76 7.93
C LYS A 9 -6.04 2.29 8.16
N GLY A 10 -6.99 1.79 7.37
CA GLY A 10 -7.20 0.36 7.17
C GLY A 10 -8.54 -0.19 7.65
N ASN A 11 -9.38 0.62 8.32
CA ASN A 11 -10.68 0.21 8.84
C ASN A 11 -11.88 0.68 7.99
N ASN A 12 -11.67 0.95 6.70
CA ASN A 12 -12.76 1.31 5.78
C ASN A 12 -13.61 0.08 5.43
N SER A 13 -14.84 0.04 5.99
CA SER A 13 -15.86 -0.99 5.75
C SER A 13 -17.06 -0.43 4.97
N GLY A 14 -17.87 -1.30 4.37
CA GLY A 14 -19.12 -0.89 3.71
C GLY A 14 -20.10 -0.20 4.67
N ASP A 15 -20.16 -0.65 5.93
CA ASP A 15 -21.04 -0.08 6.95
C ASP A 15 -20.63 1.35 7.33
N ASN A 16 -19.33 1.61 7.44
CA ASN A 16 -18.81 2.97 7.65
C ASN A 16 -19.19 3.87 6.46
N PHE A 17 -19.02 3.38 5.22
CA PHE A 17 -19.42 4.12 4.01
C PHE A 17 -20.94 4.36 3.91
N ALA A 18 -21.77 3.46 4.44
CA ALA A 18 -23.22 3.62 4.45
C ALA A 18 -23.69 4.74 5.39
N GLN A 19 -23.12 4.82 6.61
CA GLN A 19 -23.43 5.86 7.59
C GLN A 19 -23.05 7.28 7.10
N LEU A 20 -22.03 7.38 6.25
CA LEU A 20 -21.50 8.67 5.77
C LEU A 20 -22.32 9.32 4.63
N LYS A 21 -23.43 8.73 4.20
CA LYS A 21 -24.29 9.32 3.15
C LYS A 21 -25.02 10.59 3.62
N GLU A 22 -25.33 10.70 4.90
CA GLU A 22 -26.28 11.70 5.41
C GLU A 22 -25.61 13.06 5.69
N ASP A 23 -24.39 13.07 6.24
CA ASP A 23 -23.68 14.31 6.55
C ASP A 23 -22.67 14.73 5.46
N GLY A 24 -22.61 16.04 5.19
CA GLY A 24 -21.35 16.76 4.90
C GLY A 24 -20.50 16.45 3.65
N ASP A 25 -19.28 17.01 3.74
CA ASP A 25 -18.24 17.19 2.71
C ASP A 25 -16.85 17.06 3.35
N TRP A 26 -15.87 16.45 2.68
CA TRP A 26 -14.98 15.55 3.43
C TRP A 26 -13.74 15.02 2.58
N VAL A 27 -12.58 14.46 3.05
CA VAL A 27 -11.49 13.85 2.18
C VAL A 27 -10.71 12.58 2.73
N GLY A 28 -10.82 11.35 2.18
CA GLY A 28 -10.44 10.05 2.84
C GLY A 28 -9.47 9.07 2.12
N SER A 29 -8.96 8.03 2.81
CA SER A 29 -7.88 7.15 2.29
C SER A 29 -8.27 5.68 2.03
N LEU A 30 -8.18 5.22 0.77
CA LEU A 30 -8.44 3.82 0.39
C LEU A 30 -7.21 2.91 0.50
N THR A 31 -7.45 1.67 0.90
CA THR A 31 -6.48 0.58 0.79
C THR A 31 -6.37 0.12 -0.67
N LEU A 32 -5.35 0.60 -1.39
CA LEU A 32 -5.19 0.37 -2.83
C LEU A 32 -5.14 -1.12 -3.23
N SER A 33 -4.72 -2.03 -2.34
CA SER A 33 -4.69 -3.47 -2.64
C SER A 33 -6.08 -4.11 -2.84
N HIS A 34 -7.17 -3.42 -2.50
CA HIS A 34 -8.53 -3.85 -2.83
C HIS A 34 -8.97 -3.38 -4.23
N TYR A 35 -8.21 -2.50 -4.87
CA TYR A 35 -8.51 -1.84 -6.15
C TYR A 35 -7.32 -2.02 -7.10
N LYS A 36 -7.16 -3.23 -7.62
CA LYS A 36 -5.99 -3.63 -8.43
C LYS A 36 -5.77 -2.73 -9.65
N ASP A 37 -6.84 -2.29 -10.29
CA ASP A 37 -6.87 -1.31 -11.39
C ASP A 37 -6.27 0.06 -11.02
N LEU A 38 -6.41 0.46 -9.74
CA LEU A 38 -5.83 1.69 -9.18
C LEU A 38 -4.39 1.50 -8.71
N GLN A 39 -4.05 0.31 -8.22
CA GLN A 39 -2.69 -0.05 -7.84
C GLN A 39 -1.77 -0.16 -9.07
N ASP A 40 -2.26 -0.78 -10.15
CA ASP A 40 -1.50 -1.04 -11.37
C ASP A 40 -1.54 0.15 -12.37
N LYS A 41 -2.16 1.28 -11.99
CA LYS A 41 -2.34 2.49 -12.83
C LYS A 41 -0.97 3.02 -13.36
N PRO A 42 -0.76 3.09 -14.69
CA PRO A 42 0.46 3.61 -15.29
C PRO A 42 0.82 5.04 -14.86
N ARG A 43 2.12 5.30 -14.62
CA ARG A 43 2.61 6.66 -14.23
C ARG A 43 2.33 7.74 -15.28
N SER A 44 2.09 7.37 -16.53
CA SER A 44 1.71 8.26 -17.64
C SER A 44 0.31 8.85 -17.47
N GLU A 45 -0.60 8.18 -16.75
CA GLU A 45 -1.97 8.67 -16.50
C GLU A 45 -2.04 9.71 -15.37
N TYR A 46 -0.96 9.89 -14.60
CA TYR A 46 -0.88 10.91 -13.55
C TYR A 46 -0.56 12.29 -14.17
N ALA A 47 -1.52 12.80 -14.95
CA ALA A 47 -1.41 14.05 -15.71
C ALA A 47 -1.46 15.32 -14.84
N GLY A 48 -2.10 15.25 -13.67
CA GLY A 48 -2.16 16.36 -12.72
C GLY A 48 -0.84 16.57 -11.99
N GLN A 49 -0.50 17.81 -11.65
CA GLN A 49 0.66 18.14 -10.83
C GLN A 49 0.33 19.15 -9.73
N HIS A 50 0.83 18.91 -8.52
CA HIS A 50 0.77 19.85 -7.40
C HIS A 50 2.13 19.84 -6.67
N GLY A 51 2.91 20.91 -6.85
CA GLY A 51 4.30 20.97 -6.39
C GLY A 51 5.15 19.83 -6.97
N THR A 52 5.71 19.00 -6.09
CA THR A 52 6.53 17.81 -6.46
C THR A 52 5.72 16.50 -6.57
N ARG A 53 4.40 16.55 -6.42
CA ARG A 53 3.52 15.38 -6.53
C ARG A 53 2.81 15.41 -7.88
N ARG A 54 2.72 14.26 -8.53
CA ARG A 54 1.77 14.04 -9.63
C ARG A 54 0.49 13.43 -9.09
N TYR A 55 -0.63 13.61 -9.78
CA TYR A 55 -1.89 13.01 -9.39
C TYR A 55 -2.72 12.57 -10.60
N TYR A 56 -3.53 11.54 -10.39
CA TYR A 56 -4.59 11.07 -11.26
C TYR A 56 -5.93 11.24 -10.52
N THR A 57 -7.00 11.55 -11.26
CA THR A 57 -8.35 11.72 -10.70
C THR A 57 -9.40 11.01 -11.51
N GLU A 58 -10.37 10.40 -10.84
CA GLU A 58 -11.55 9.80 -11.46
C GLU A 58 -12.78 9.90 -10.54
N SER A 59 -13.98 9.75 -11.11
CA SER A 59 -15.22 9.60 -10.33
C SER A 59 -15.77 8.19 -10.52
N ARG A 60 -16.00 7.45 -9.43
CA ARG A 60 -16.54 6.07 -9.50
C ARG A 60 -17.26 5.67 -8.21
N PRO A 61 -18.13 4.63 -8.24
CA PRO A 61 -18.59 3.98 -7.03
C PRO A 61 -17.44 3.26 -6.31
N VAL A 62 -17.34 3.50 -5.01
CA VAL A 62 -16.46 2.82 -4.06
C VAL A 62 -17.35 2.28 -2.95
N MET A 63 -17.37 0.97 -2.73
CA MET A 63 -18.30 0.30 -1.80
C MET A 63 -19.78 0.72 -2.00
N GLY A 64 -20.19 0.97 -3.25
CA GLY A 64 -21.56 1.42 -3.58
C GLY A 64 -21.84 2.91 -3.33
N VAL A 65 -20.84 3.70 -2.93
CA VAL A 65 -20.95 5.16 -2.72
C VAL A 65 -20.22 5.90 -3.86
N PRO A 66 -20.86 6.84 -4.58
CA PRO A 66 -20.18 7.67 -5.57
C PRO A 66 -19.06 8.51 -4.92
N CYS A 67 -17.84 8.36 -5.39
CA CYS A 67 -16.65 9.01 -4.84
C CYS A 67 -15.82 9.68 -5.93
N PHE A 68 -15.25 10.85 -5.63
CA PHE A 68 -14.16 11.45 -6.40
C PHE A 68 -12.83 11.00 -5.81
N LEU A 69 -12.01 10.31 -6.60
CA LEU A 69 -10.73 9.76 -6.17
C LEU A 69 -9.57 10.62 -6.65
N VAL A 70 -8.56 10.75 -5.80
CA VAL A 70 -7.29 11.41 -6.12
C VAL A 70 -6.13 10.48 -5.75
N LEU A 71 -5.53 9.85 -6.76
CA LEU A 71 -4.34 9.01 -6.58
C LEU A 71 -3.12 9.91 -6.68
N THR A 72 -2.29 10.00 -5.64
CA THR A 72 -1.07 10.83 -5.67
C THR A 72 0.21 10.00 -5.79
N TYR A 73 1.10 10.39 -6.69
CA TYR A 73 2.42 9.79 -6.88
C TYR A 73 3.54 10.79 -6.54
N GLN A 74 4.59 10.32 -5.84
CA GLN A 74 5.79 11.10 -5.57
C GLN A 74 7.04 10.24 -5.73
N GLU A 75 7.80 10.49 -6.79
CA GLU A 75 9.00 9.74 -7.21
C GLU A 75 10.02 9.55 -6.07
N ARG A 76 10.31 10.61 -5.29
CA ARG A 76 11.24 10.55 -4.15
C ARG A 76 10.78 9.57 -3.06
N ARG A 77 9.47 9.48 -2.81
CA ARG A 77 8.89 8.56 -1.82
C ARG A 77 8.93 7.12 -2.32
N ALA A 78 8.54 6.90 -3.58
CA ALA A 78 8.60 5.58 -4.23
C ALA A 78 10.03 5.00 -4.19
N ARG A 79 11.04 5.75 -4.67
CA ARG A 79 12.45 5.35 -4.61
C ARG A 79 12.96 5.06 -3.19
N LYS A 80 12.46 5.79 -2.18
CA LYS A 80 12.80 5.52 -0.77
C LYS A 80 12.20 4.19 -0.31
N GLN A 81 10.93 3.94 -0.61
CA GLN A 81 10.23 2.70 -0.24
C GLN A 81 10.86 1.48 -0.92
N GLU A 82 11.15 1.58 -2.21
CA GLU A 82 11.88 0.56 -2.99
C GLU A 82 13.25 0.23 -2.36
N ARG A 83 14.08 1.25 -2.09
CA ARG A 83 15.38 1.05 -1.42
C ARG A 83 15.26 0.43 -0.03
N THR A 84 14.22 0.78 0.73
CA THR A 84 13.94 0.17 2.04
C THR A 84 13.54 -1.30 1.88
N LEU A 85 12.69 -1.64 0.91
CA LEU A 85 12.28 -3.01 0.61
C LEU A 85 13.49 -3.88 0.20
N VAL A 86 14.28 -3.43 -0.77
CA VAL A 86 15.48 -4.14 -1.24
C VAL A 86 16.46 -4.38 -0.08
N ARG A 87 16.74 -3.36 0.73
CA ARG A 87 17.61 -3.51 1.92
C ARG A 87 17.03 -4.46 2.96
N GLY A 88 15.71 -4.49 3.15
CA GLY A 88 15.04 -5.45 4.01
C GLY A 88 15.21 -6.89 3.53
N VAL A 89 15.03 -7.12 2.22
CA VAL A 89 15.23 -8.43 1.57
C VAL A 89 16.69 -8.88 1.68
N GLU A 90 17.67 -8.03 1.40
CA GLU A 90 19.10 -8.39 1.54
C GLU A 90 19.47 -8.68 3.00
N LYS A 91 18.99 -7.88 3.96
CA LYS A 91 19.19 -8.17 5.39
C LYS A 91 18.56 -9.52 5.80
N LEU A 92 17.38 -9.84 5.29
CA LEU A 92 16.72 -11.12 5.55
C LEU A 92 17.52 -12.29 4.96
N LYS A 93 18.00 -12.18 3.72
CA LYS A 93 18.89 -13.18 3.10
C LYS A 93 20.16 -13.39 3.94
N GLU A 94 20.78 -12.31 4.41
CA GLU A 94 21.96 -12.37 5.27
C GLU A 94 21.66 -13.11 6.58
N GLN A 95 20.57 -12.75 7.27
CA GLN A 95 20.15 -13.39 8.52
C GLN A 95 19.84 -14.89 8.33
N ILE A 96 19.15 -15.26 7.25
CA ILE A 96 18.90 -16.67 6.88
C ILE A 96 20.23 -17.39 6.63
N GLY A 97 21.15 -16.79 5.86
CA GLY A 97 22.45 -17.38 5.53
C GLY A 97 23.37 -17.55 6.75
N GLN A 98 23.43 -16.56 7.64
CA GLN A 98 24.15 -16.64 8.91
C GLN A 98 23.55 -17.76 9.80
N ARG A 99 22.22 -17.81 9.94
CA ARG A 99 21.54 -18.82 10.76
C ARG A 99 21.68 -20.23 10.17
N TRP A 100 21.69 -20.37 8.84
CA TRP A 100 21.94 -21.65 8.16
C TRP A 100 23.35 -22.18 8.42
N LYS A 101 24.37 -21.30 8.32
CA LYS A 101 25.78 -21.64 8.61
C LYS A 101 26.04 -21.96 10.08
N GLY A 102 25.22 -21.44 11.00
CA GLY A 102 25.34 -21.70 12.44
C GLY A 102 24.90 -23.09 12.91
N TYR A 103 24.32 -23.93 12.04
CA TYR A 103 23.94 -25.30 12.40
C TYR A 103 25.14 -26.25 12.32
N ILE A 104 25.40 -26.97 13.43
CA ILE A 104 26.52 -27.93 13.58
C ILE A 104 26.51 -29.02 12.50
N LYS A 105 25.33 -29.42 12.02
CA LYS A 105 25.14 -30.26 10.84
C LYS A 105 24.40 -29.46 9.79
N ALA A 106 24.88 -29.51 8.54
CA ALA A 106 24.21 -28.88 7.41
C ALA A 106 22.76 -29.39 7.30
N PRO A 107 21.74 -28.52 7.39
CA PRO A 107 20.36 -28.94 7.26
C PRO A 107 20.05 -29.45 5.84
N THR A 108 19.29 -30.54 5.73
CA THR A 108 18.73 -31.03 4.46
C THR A 108 17.36 -30.42 4.14
N THR A 109 16.70 -29.82 5.14
CA THR A 109 15.42 -29.12 5.04
C THR A 109 15.48 -27.79 5.81
N VAL A 110 14.57 -26.86 5.54
CA VAL A 110 14.51 -25.58 6.27
C VAL A 110 14.27 -25.83 7.76
N PRO A 111 15.18 -25.43 8.67
CA PRO A 111 15.01 -25.64 10.11
C PRO A 111 13.90 -24.77 10.70
N LYS A 112 13.25 -25.24 11.78
CA LYS A 112 12.28 -24.43 12.56
C LYS A 112 12.80 -23.05 12.95
N GLY A 113 14.09 -22.92 13.24
CA GLY A 113 14.72 -21.64 13.54
C GLY A 113 14.73 -20.67 12.35
N ILE A 114 14.75 -21.14 11.11
CA ILE A 114 14.70 -20.27 9.93
C ILE A 114 13.24 -19.89 9.59
N HIS A 115 12.27 -20.76 9.87
CA HIS A 115 10.85 -20.39 9.77
C HIS A 115 10.47 -19.16 10.62
N THR A 116 11.14 -18.92 11.77
CA THR A 116 10.88 -17.71 12.58
C THR A 116 11.35 -16.40 11.94
N LEU A 117 11.96 -16.43 10.75
CA LEU A 117 12.40 -15.26 9.99
C LEU A 117 11.48 -14.99 8.78
N LEU A 118 10.47 -15.84 8.55
CA LEU A 118 9.57 -15.80 7.39
C LEU A 118 8.13 -15.35 7.77
N VAL A 119 7.96 -14.84 8.98
CA VAL A 119 6.68 -14.41 9.58
C VAL A 119 6.71 -12.90 9.82
#